data_AF-A0A949MSU3-F1
#
_entry.id   AF-A0A949MSU3-F1
#
_cell.length_a   1.000
_cell.length_b   1.000
_cell.length_c   1.000
_cell.angle_alpha   90.00
_cell.angle_beta   90.00
_cell.angle_gamma   90.00
#
_symmetry.space_group_name_H-M   'P 1'
#
loop_
_entity.id
_entity.type
_entity.pdbx_description
1 polymer ?
#
loop_
_entity_poly.entity_id
_entity_poly.type
_entity_poly.pdbx_seq_one_letter_code
_entity_poly.pdbx_strand_id
1 'polypeptide(L)'
;MKEKKPDIAPDNFRKGRLSQAEMHQWLLDLRDNPHVPESGFCVSSVFRARAGDADDYYFAGVNVENMDHRLSTHGEEGAISGIVTALGKKAEIVEGWVMGAPKGVKAGDKTSAAEAFASCCGKCRQQVAGLAREKAEIHYVSVNGAVETTTVGKFLPELFTFRQFIPGFAKDQNGGKAPSSAAVQRKLLRKGPLTEREIESWLKSLQSVDYATRISQSVVLKLDNGYYAAGTRVEEAAFVDINAAQAAVAIATAAFGARKV
;
A
#
# COMPACT_ATOMS: atom_id res chain seq x y z
N MET A 1 -17.35 -0.24 -32.86
CA MET A 1 -17.60 -0.92 -31.56
C MET A 1 -16.35 -0.72 -30.72
N LYS A 2 -16.43 -0.05 -29.56
CA LYS A 2 -15.31 -0.07 -28.61
C LYS A 2 -15.25 -1.48 -28.02
N GLU A 3 -14.17 -2.21 -28.24
CA GLU A 3 -13.95 -3.50 -27.58
C GLU A 3 -14.15 -3.32 -26.07
N LYS A 4 -15.02 -4.14 -25.47
CA LYS A 4 -15.10 -4.22 -24.01
C LYS A 4 -13.75 -4.76 -23.53
N LYS A 5 -12.95 -3.91 -22.87
CA LYS A 5 -11.76 -4.36 -22.14
C LYS A 5 -12.17 -5.51 -21.20
N PRO A 6 -11.36 -6.57 -21.06
CA PRO A 6 -11.68 -7.69 -20.17
C PRO A 6 -11.86 -7.18 -18.73
N ASP A 7 -12.78 -7.81 -17.99
CA ASP A 7 -13.06 -7.49 -16.58
C ASP A 7 -11.88 -7.97 -15.73
N ILE A 8 -10.96 -7.07 -15.39
CA ILE A 8 -9.76 -7.39 -14.61
C ILE A 8 -10.16 -7.41 -13.13
N ALA A 9 -10.08 -8.58 -12.51
CA ALA A 9 -10.28 -8.71 -11.08
C ALA A 9 -9.18 -7.96 -10.31
N PRO A 10 -9.51 -7.21 -9.25
CA PRO A 10 -8.51 -6.52 -8.45
C PRO A 10 -7.67 -7.53 -7.64
N ASP A 11 -6.35 -7.37 -7.67
CA ASP A 11 -5.41 -8.22 -6.91
C ASP A 11 -4.48 -7.39 -6.01
N ASN A 12 -5.05 -6.38 -5.33
CA ASN A 12 -4.32 -5.52 -4.40
C ASN A 12 -4.50 -5.91 -2.91
N PHE A 13 -5.28 -6.95 -2.63
CA PHE A 13 -5.58 -7.40 -1.27
C PHE A 13 -5.74 -8.92 -1.21
N ARG A 14 -5.10 -9.55 -0.23
CA ARG A 14 -5.26 -10.98 0.09
C ARG A 14 -5.37 -11.15 1.60
N LYS A 15 -6.08 -12.20 2.04
CA LYS A 15 -6.17 -12.59 3.46
C LYS A 15 -5.79 -14.06 3.63
N GLY A 16 -5.06 -14.37 4.69
CA GLY A 16 -4.55 -15.71 5.01
C GLY A 16 -3.04 -15.77 4.83
N ARG A 17 -2.39 -16.81 5.40
CA ARG A 17 -0.93 -16.94 5.32
C ARG A 17 -0.48 -17.23 3.88
N LEU A 18 0.55 -16.51 3.45
CA LEU A 18 1.20 -16.70 2.15
C LEU A 18 2.61 -17.23 2.37
N SER A 19 3.02 -18.20 1.56
CA SER A 19 4.39 -18.67 1.48
C SER A 19 5.30 -17.64 0.78
N GLN A 20 6.61 -17.77 0.96
CA GLN A 20 7.58 -16.94 0.26
C GLN A 20 7.49 -17.07 -1.27
N ALA A 21 7.15 -18.26 -1.79
CA ALA A 21 6.96 -18.47 -3.22
C ALA A 21 5.72 -17.73 -3.75
N GLU A 22 4.60 -17.79 -3.02
CA GLU A 22 3.40 -17.02 -3.36
C GLU A 22 3.65 -15.50 -3.29
N MET A 23 4.45 -15.06 -2.32
CA MET A 23 4.83 -13.66 -2.17
C MET A 23 5.72 -13.17 -3.32
N HIS A 24 6.75 -13.95 -3.68
CA HIS A 24 7.62 -13.64 -4.80
C HIS A 24 6.84 -13.57 -6.11
N GLN A 25 5.95 -14.53 -6.36
CA GLN A 25 5.10 -14.52 -7.54
C GLN A 25 4.18 -13.29 -7.56
N TRP A 26 3.54 -12.95 -6.44
CA TRP A 26 2.66 -11.78 -6.38
C TRP A 26 3.40 -10.47 -6.66
N LEU A 27 4.61 -10.31 -6.11
CA LEU A 27 5.46 -9.16 -6.41
C LEU A 27 5.81 -9.08 -7.91
N LEU A 28 6.15 -10.21 -8.54
CA LEU A 28 6.39 -10.25 -9.98
C LEU A 28 5.17 -9.83 -10.79
N ASP A 29 3.98 -10.34 -10.45
CA ASP A 29 2.73 -10.02 -11.14
C ASP A 29 2.39 -8.52 -11.04
N LEU A 30 2.68 -7.91 -9.88
CA LEU A 30 2.46 -6.49 -9.64
C LEU A 30 3.41 -5.58 -10.42
N ARG A 31 4.57 -6.04 -10.88
CA ARG A 31 5.57 -5.18 -11.57
C ARG A 31 5.12 -4.63 -12.92
N ASP A 32 4.03 -5.14 -13.48
CA ASP A 32 3.42 -4.62 -14.70
C ASP A 32 2.45 -3.44 -14.45
N ASN A 33 2.10 -3.20 -13.19
CA ASN A 33 1.12 -2.19 -12.79
C ASN A 33 1.64 -0.75 -12.62
N PRO A 34 2.90 -0.48 -12.20
CA PRO A 34 3.39 0.88 -11.97
C PRO A 34 3.17 1.88 -13.10
N HIS A 35 2.92 3.14 -12.74
CA HIS A 35 2.98 4.28 -13.66
C HIS A 35 4.32 4.98 -13.52
N VAL A 36 5.28 4.68 -14.41
CA VAL A 36 6.68 5.13 -14.27
C VAL A 36 7.24 5.80 -15.53
N PRO A 37 6.62 6.89 -16.03
CA PRO A 37 7.09 7.60 -17.21
C PRO A 37 8.47 8.24 -17.06
N GLU A 38 8.89 8.61 -15.86
CA GLU A 38 10.12 9.37 -15.62
C GLU A 38 11.31 8.44 -15.38
N SER A 39 11.21 7.52 -14.43
CA SER A 39 12.35 6.67 -14.05
C SER A 39 12.44 5.38 -14.85
N GLY A 40 11.31 4.89 -15.37
CA GLY A 40 11.21 3.52 -15.91
C GLY A 40 11.53 2.42 -14.89
N PHE A 41 11.54 2.72 -13.58
CA PHE A 41 11.89 1.78 -12.52
C PHE A 41 10.63 1.28 -11.79
N CYS A 42 10.31 0.00 -11.96
CA CYS A 42 9.11 -0.61 -11.39
C CYS A 42 9.37 -1.10 -9.96
N VAL A 43 8.59 -0.61 -9.00
CA VAL A 43 8.57 -1.06 -7.61
C VAL A 43 7.22 -1.68 -7.29
N SER A 44 7.24 -2.87 -6.72
CA SER A 44 6.10 -3.57 -6.15
C SER A 44 6.38 -3.86 -4.68
N SER A 45 5.38 -3.69 -3.83
CA SER A 45 5.47 -4.06 -2.42
C SER A 45 4.20 -4.76 -1.96
N VAL A 46 4.34 -5.61 -0.94
CA VAL A 46 3.22 -6.27 -0.27
C VAL A 46 3.46 -6.23 1.24
N PHE A 47 2.56 -5.60 1.97
CA PHE A 47 2.68 -5.42 3.41
C PHE A 47 1.59 -6.18 4.14
N ARG A 48 2.01 -6.93 5.17
CA ARG A 48 1.11 -7.64 6.07
C ARG A 48 0.78 -6.75 7.26
N ALA A 49 -0.50 -6.62 7.54
CA ALA A 49 -1.04 -5.80 8.60
C ALA A 49 -1.85 -6.62 9.61
N ARG A 50 -1.83 -6.14 10.86
CA ARG A 50 -2.71 -6.52 11.94
C ARG A 50 -3.86 -5.52 12.08
N ALA A 51 -5.06 -6.06 12.28
CA ALA A 51 -6.24 -5.31 12.68
C ALA A 51 -7.12 -6.18 13.58
N GLY A 52 -7.42 -5.67 14.77
CA GLY A 52 -8.11 -6.43 15.81
C GLY A 52 -7.29 -7.64 16.23
N ASP A 53 -7.93 -8.81 16.25
CA ASP A 53 -7.37 -10.11 16.62
C ASP A 53 -6.70 -10.89 15.47
N ALA A 54 -6.57 -10.31 14.28
CA ALA A 54 -5.95 -10.96 13.12
C ALA A 54 -4.79 -10.17 12.51
N ASP A 55 -3.76 -10.87 12.01
CA ASP A 55 -2.52 -10.32 11.46
C ASP A 55 -2.17 -10.87 10.06
N ASP A 56 -3.18 -11.29 9.31
CA ASP A 56 -3.07 -11.99 8.04
C ASP A 56 -3.66 -11.20 6.86
N TYR A 57 -3.72 -9.87 6.96
CA TYR A 57 -4.17 -8.98 5.89
C TYR A 57 -2.98 -8.48 5.08
N TYR A 58 -2.94 -8.76 3.78
CA TYR A 58 -1.87 -8.33 2.89
C TYR A 58 -2.38 -7.31 1.90
N PHE A 59 -1.67 -6.20 1.77
CA PHE A 59 -2.01 -5.12 0.85
C PHE A 59 -0.83 -4.89 -0.08
N ALA A 60 -1.13 -4.86 -1.39
CA ALA A 60 -0.14 -4.57 -2.39
C ALA A 60 -0.08 -3.08 -2.72
N GLY A 61 1.08 -2.63 -3.16
CA GLY A 61 1.32 -1.29 -3.66
C GLY A 61 2.35 -1.28 -4.77
N VAL A 62 2.23 -0.30 -5.66
CA VAL A 62 3.14 -0.07 -6.78
C VAL A 62 3.42 1.42 -6.92
N ASN A 63 4.58 1.79 -7.45
CA ASN A 63 4.91 3.20 -7.60
C ASN A 63 4.12 3.88 -8.72
N VAL A 64 3.76 5.14 -8.47
CA VAL A 64 3.03 6.02 -9.38
C VAL A 64 3.77 7.35 -9.42
N GLU A 65 4.31 7.72 -10.57
CA GLU A 65 5.07 8.95 -10.75
C GLU A 65 4.17 10.08 -11.24
N ASN A 66 4.56 11.29 -10.86
CA ASN A 66 3.98 12.52 -11.35
C ASN A 66 5.12 13.51 -11.67
N MET A 67 4.90 14.39 -12.66
CA MET A 67 5.86 15.46 -12.98
C MET A 67 6.15 16.35 -11.78
N ASP A 68 5.14 16.63 -10.94
CA ASP A 68 5.39 17.15 -9.60
C ASP A 68 5.75 15.98 -8.68
N HIS A 69 7.04 15.78 -8.44
CA HIS A 69 7.54 14.65 -7.64
C HIS A 69 6.96 14.59 -6.22
N ARG A 70 6.40 15.68 -5.68
CA ARG A 70 5.70 15.67 -4.39
C ARG A 70 4.40 14.88 -4.46
N LEU A 71 3.81 14.74 -5.65
CA LEU A 71 2.61 13.97 -5.91
C LEU A 71 2.90 12.50 -6.26
N SER A 72 4.16 12.12 -6.50
CA SER A 72 4.53 10.72 -6.70
C SER A 72 4.28 9.88 -5.44
N THR A 73 3.91 8.62 -5.62
CA THR A 73 3.69 7.64 -4.56
C THR A 73 4.60 6.44 -4.77
N HIS A 74 5.34 6.04 -3.74
CA HIS A 74 6.23 4.88 -3.81
C HIS A 74 5.43 3.57 -3.68
N GLY A 75 6.05 2.44 -4.02
CA GLY A 75 5.38 1.13 -3.92
C GLY A 75 4.85 0.86 -2.52
N GLU A 76 5.67 1.13 -1.51
CA GLU A 76 5.36 0.94 -0.09
C GLU A 76 4.22 1.88 0.38
N GLU A 77 4.19 3.11 -0.13
CA GLU A 77 3.15 4.08 0.17
C GLU A 77 1.78 3.66 -0.39
N GLY A 78 1.77 2.96 -1.54
CA GLY A 78 0.56 2.36 -2.08
C GLY A 78 -0.01 1.26 -1.18
N ALA A 79 0.85 0.38 -0.65
CA ALA A 79 0.45 -0.67 0.29
C ALA A 79 -0.07 -0.06 1.61
N ILE A 80 0.63 0.95 2.15
CA ILE A 80 0.23 1.72 3.33
C ILE A 80 -1.14 2.40 3.11
N SER A 81 -1.35 3.00 1.94
CA SER A 81 -2.63 3.61 1.58
C SER A 81 -3.77 2.60 1.63
N GLY A 82 -3.55 1.39 1.11
CA GLY A 82 -4.50 0.29 1.20
C GLY A 82 -4.81 -0.11 2.64
N ILE A 83 -3.76 -0.30 3.47
CA ILE A 83 -3.89 -0.63 4.89
C ILE A 83 -4.75 0.41 5.61
N VAL A 84 -4.39 1.69 5.53
CA VAL A 84 -5.07 2.75 6.28
C VAL A 84 -6.50 2.95 5.77
N THR A 85 -6.72 2.93 4.46
CA THR A 85 -8.07 3.09 3.88
C THR A 85 -9.01 1.96 4.34
N ALA A 86 -8.51 0.72 4.37
CA ALA A 86 -9.35 -0.44 4.64
C ALA A 86 -9.47 -0.80 6.13
N LEU A 87 -8.41 -0.60 6.92
CA LEU A 87 -8.33 -1.02 8.32
C LEU A 87 -8.33 0.16 9.31
N GLY A 88 -8.09 1.37 8.83
CA GLY A 88 -8.06 2.59 9.64
C GLY A 88 -6.74 2.80 10.39
N LYS A 89 -6.64 3.91 11.12
CA LYS A 89 -5.39 4.36 11.80
C LYS A 89 -4.90 3.46 12.93
N LYS A 90 -5.71 2.49 13.36
CA LYS A 90 -5.34 1.54 14.42
C LYS A 90 -4.61 0.30 13.89
N ALA A 91 -4.51 0.13 12.56
CA ALA A 91 -3.81 -0.99 11.96
C ALA A 91 -2.29 -0.92 12.24
N GLU A 92 -1.65 -2.07 12.30
CA GLU A 92 -0.20 -2.20 12.53
C GLU A 92 0.45 -2.98 11.40
N ILE A 93 1.52 -2.46 10.80
CA ILE A 93 2.36 -3.25 9.89
C ILE A 93 3.20 -4.21 10.72
N VAL A 94 3.13 -5.49 10.38
CA VAL A 94 3.86 -6.56 11.09
C VAL A 94 4.97 -7.18 10.23
N GLU A 95 4.88 -7.05 8.90
CA GLU A 95 5.85 -7.56 7.93
C GLU A 95 5.67 -6.84 6.59
N GLY A 96 6.74 -6.66 5.82
CA GLY A 96 6.69 -6.06 4.48
C GLY A 96 7.65 -6.71 3.50
N TRP A 97 7.27 -6.75 2.23
CA TRP A 97 8.07 -7.29 1.14
C TRP A 97 8.17 -6.26 0.03
N VAL A 98 9.38 -6.01 -0.48
CA VAL A 98 9.65 -4.98 -1.49
C VAL A 98 10.54 -5.55 -2.59
N MET A 99 10.14 -5.32 -3.83
CA MET A 99 10.88 -5.68 -5.03
C MET A 99 10.94 -4.48 -5.96
N GLY A 100 12.11 -4.21 -6.53
CA GLY A 100 12.29 -3.11 -7.46
C GLY A 100 13.34 -3.43 -8.52
N ALA A 101 13.03 -3.13 -9.78
CA ALA A 101 13.96 -3.26 -10.89
C ALA A 101 13.50 -2.41 -12.08
N PRO A 102 14.41 -2.05 -13.02
CA PRO A 102 14.02 -1.42 -14.27
C PRO A 102 12.93 -2.21 -15.00
N LYS A 103 12.05 -1.48 -15.68
CA LYS A 103 10.98 -2.06 -16.48
C LYS A 103 11.57 -2.95 -17.57
N GLY A 104 10.98 -4.13 -17.74
CA GLY A 104 11.42 -5.12 -18.73
C GLY A 104 12.38 -6.18 -18.20
N VAL A 105 13.01 -5.99 -17.04
CA VAL A 105 13.76 -7.05 -16.35
C VAL A 105 12.80 -8.14 -15.88
N LYS A 106 13.09 -9.41 -16.16
CA LYS A 106 12.26 -10.58 -15.86
C LYS A 106 12.99 -11.61 -14.99
N ALA A 107 12.22 -12.44 -14.31
CA ALA A 107 12.77 -13.59 -13.59
C ALA A 107 13.49 -14.54 -14.57
N GLY A 108 14.69 -14.96 -14.21
CA GLY A 108 15.60 -15.75 -15.04
C GLY A 108 16.60 -14.93 -15.86
N ASP A 109 16.46 -13.60 -15.92
CA ASP A 109 17.45 -12.74 -16.57
C ASP A 109 18.78 -12.79 -15.83
N LYS A 110 19.88 -12.95 -16.58
CA LYS A 110 21.25 -12.99 -16.03
C LYS A 110 21.88 -11.59 -16.01
N THR A 111 21.25 -10.66 -15.30
CA THR A 111 21.71 -9.27 -15.18
C THR A 111 21.83 -8.86 -13.72
N SER A 112 22.70 -7.90 -13.42
CA SER A 112 22.81 -7.34 -12.07
C SER A 112 21.49 -6.71 -11.57
N ALA A 113 20.68 -6.18 -12.49
CA ALA A 113 19.37 -5.62 -12.16
C ALA A 113 18.35 -6.68 -11.73
N ALA A 114 18.47 -7.92 -12.21
CA ALA A 114 17.60 -9.02 -11.79
C ALA A 114 17.96 -9.58 -10.40
N GLU A 115 19.23 -9.40 -9.99
CA GLU A 115 19.75 -9.83 -8.68
C GLU A 115 19.74 -8.71 -7.63
N ALA A 116 19.58 -7.46 -8.04
CA ALA A 116 19.63 -6.31 -7.14
C ALA A 116 18.47 -6.29 -6.14
N PHE A 117 18.77 -5.87 -4.91
CA PHE A 117 17.78 -5.55 -3.89
C PHE A 117 17.41 -4.07 -3.93
N ALA A 118 16.11 -3.79 -4.00
CA ALA A 118 15.58 -2.45 -3.81
C ALA A 118 15.22 -2.23 -2.33
N SER A 119 16.15 -1.66 -1.56
CA SER A 119 15.87 -1.30 -0.17
C SER A 119 14.90 -0.12 -0.07
N CYS A 120 14.03 -0.09 0.96
CA CYS A 120 13.15 1.06 1.21
C CYS A 120 13.97 2.36 1.32
N CYS A 121 13.54 3.41 0.63
CA CYS A 121 14.18 4.73 0.75
C CYS A 121 13.83 5.41 2.09
N GLY A 122 14.52 6.50 2.44
CA GLY A 122 14.33 7.20 3.72
C GLY A 122 12.86 7.60 4.00
N LYS A 123 12.16 8.12 2.99
CA LYS A 123 10.72 8.46 3.09
C LYS A 123 9.88 7.24 3.46
N CYS A 124 10.06 6.12 2.75
CA CYS A 124 9.31 4.89 3.01
C CYS A 124 9.64 4.28 4.37
N ARG A 125 10.91 4.30 4.80
CA ARG A 125 11.29 3.84 6.14
C ARG A 125 10.52 4.58 7.23
N GLN A 126 10.42 5.90 7.08
CA GLN A 126 9.69 6.77 7.99
C GLN A 126 8.17 6.52 7.95
N GLN A 127 7.59 6.36 6.77
CA GLN A 127 6.18 5.97 6.58
C GLN A 127 5.85 4.59 7.21
N VAL A 128 6.71 3.58 7.00
CA VAL A 128 6.57 2.26 7.64
C VAL A 128 6.62 2.40 9.16
N ALA A 129 7.58 3.15 9.70
CA ALA A 129 7.75 3.37 11.12
C ALA A 129 6.51 4.00 11.80
N GLY A 130 5.75 4.82 11.08
CA GLY A 130 4.49 5.40 11.56
C GLY A 130 3.43 4.35 11.92
N LEU A 131 3.46 3.18 11.28
CA LEU A 131 2.47 2.10 11.45
C LEU A 131 3.07 0.78 11.97
N ALA A 132 4.40 0.63 11.99
CA ALA A 132 5.08 -0.58 12.41
C ALA A 132 5.70 -0.45 13.82
N ARG A 133 6.19 -1.58 14.35
CA ARG A 133 7.08 -1.64 15.51
C ARG A 133 8.49 -1.96 15.05
N GLU A 134 9.48 -1.67 15.88
CA GLU A 134 10.91 -1.88 15.55
C GLU A 134 11.25 -3.31 15.12
N LYS A 135 10.51 -4.29 15.62
CA LYS A 135 10.69 -5.71 15.30
C LYS A 135 10.01 -6.17 14.02
N ALA A 136 9.18 -5.34 13.39
CA ALA A 136 8.53 -5.72 12.13
C ALA A 136 9.61 -5.99 11.08
N GLU A 137 9.48 -7.13 10.41
CA GLU A 137 10.46 -7.58 9.42
C GLU A 137 10.15 -6.97 8.06
N ILE A 138 11.20 -6.61 7.33
CA ILE A 138 11.11 -6.06 5.98
C ILE A 138 12.06 -6.86 5.10
N HIS A 139 11.50 -7.45 4.06
CA HIS A 139 12.17 -8.33 3.12
C HIS A 139 12.38 -7.59 1.80
N TYR A 140 13.63 -7.46 1.39
CA TYR A 140 14.00 -7.01 0.06
C TYR A 140 14.15 -8.23 -0.84
N VAL A 141 13.45 -8.22 -1.97
CA VAL A 141 13.35 -9.36 -2.87
C VAL A 141 13.92 -8.96 -4.23
N SER A 142 14.87 -9.75 -4.73
CA SER A 142 15.35 -9.59 -6.11
C SER A 142 14.33 -10.18 -7.09
N VAL A 143 14.40 -9.79 -8.37
CA VAL A 143 13.52 -10.35 -9.41
C VAL A 143 13.72 -11.87 -9.54
N ASN A 144 14.95 -12.35 -9.34
CA ASN A 144 15.28 -13.78 -9.35
C ASN A 144 14.96 -14.52 -8.04
N GLY A 145 14.41 -13.84 -7.03
CA GLY A 145 13.86 -14.45 -5.83
C GLY A 145 14.83 -14.60 -4.66
N ALA A 146 16.02 -14.01 -4.75
CA ALA A 146 16.87 -13.83 -3.57
C ALA A 146 16.15 -12.91 -2.57
N VAL A 147 16.36 -13.15 -1.27
CA VAL A 147 15.72 -12.37 -0.19
C VAL A 147 16.74 -11.94 0.85
N GLU A 148 16.73 -10.65 1.16
CA GLU A 148 17.42 -10.08 2.32
C GLU A 148 16.41 -9.55 3.33
N THR A 149 16.62 -9.85 4.62
CA THR A 149 15.71 -9.43 5.69
C THR A 149 16.38 -8.42 6.62
N THR A 150 15.67 -7.34 6.91
CA THR A 150 15.99 -6.39 7.98
C THR A 150 14.79 -6.20 8.91
N THR A 151 14.95 -5.37 9.93
CA THR A 151 13.82 -4.93 10.77
C THR A 151 13.68 -3.42 10.73
N VAL A 152 12.51 -2.92 11.11
CA VAL A 152 12.25 -1.48 11.17
C VAL A 152 13.26 -0.74 12.06
N GLY A 153 13.61 -1.30 13.22
CA GLY A 153 14.60 -0.69 14.11
C GLY A 153 16.03 -0.68 13.53
N LYS A 154 16.35 -1.61 12.62
CA LYS A 154 17.66 -1.67 11.97
C LYS A 154 17.80 -0.69 10.82
N PHE A 155 16.77 -0.53 9.98
CA PHE A 155 16.88 0.36 8.81
C PHE A 155 16.66 1.85 9.13
N LEU A 156 16.13 2.15 10.32
CA LEU A 156 15.72 3.46 10.80
C LEU A 156 15.90 3.46 12.33
N PRO A 157 17.15 3.53 12.80
CA PRO A 157 17.42 3.64 14.24
C PRO A 157 16.84 4.93 14.80
N GLU A 158 16.51 4.93 16.10
CA GLU A 158 16.01 6.11 16.83
C GLU A 158 14.75 6.71 16.21
N LEU A 159 13.73 5.87 16.01
CA LEU A 159 12.51 6.22 15.28
C LEU A 159 11.84 7.51 15.80
N PHE A 160 11.51 8.39 14.87
CA PHE A 160 10.71 9.58 15.12
C PHE A 160 9.26 9.34 14.71
N THR A 161 8.33 9.04 15.63
CA THR A 161 6.92 8.78 15.28
C THR A 161 5.96 9.44 16.27
N PHE A 162 4.66 9.43 15.96
CA PHE A 162 3.65 9.91 16.90
C PHE A 162 3.62 9.15 18.23
N ARG A 163 4.16 7.91 18.27
CA ARG A 163 4.26 7.10 19.50
C ARG A 163 5.11 7.76 20.58
N GLN A 164 6.12 8.55 20.19
CA GLN A 164 7.05 9.19 21.11
C GLN A 164 6.49 10.49 21.70
N PHE A 165 5.67 11.24 20.94
CA PHE A 165 5.32 12.63 21.31
C PHE A 165 3.83 12.87 21.57
N ILE A 166 2.94 11.91 21.26
CA ILE A 166 1.51 12.02 21.60
C ILE A 166 1.24 11.28 22.91
N PRO A 167 0.86 11.97 24.00
CA PRO A 167 0.52 11.33 25.26
C PRO A 167 -0.61 10.30 25.09
N GLY A 168 -0.42 9.10 25.64
CA GLY A 168 -1.44 8.05 25.63
C GLY A 168 -1.57 7.22 24.33
N PHE A 169 -0.75 7.49 23.31
CA PHE A 169 -0.84 6.83 22.00
C PHE A 169 -0.83 5.28 22.06
N ALA A 170 -0.06 4.71 23.00
CA ALA A 170 0.08 3.26 23.13
C ALA A 170 -1.18 2.55 23.64
N LYS A 171 -2.09 3.24 24.34
CA LYS A 171 -3.28 2.64 24.97
C LYS A 171 -4.41 2.33 23.98
N ASP A 172 -4.29 2.78 22.73
CA ASP A 172 -5.40 2.90 21.79
C ASP A 172 -5.32 1.95 20.57
N GLN A 173 -4.38 1.01 20.58
CA GLN A 173 -3.98 0.22 19.41
C GLN A 173 -4.59 -1.19 19.44
N ASN A 174 -5.04 -1.69 18.28
CA ASN A 174 -5.39 -3.10 18.02
C ASN A 174 -6.44 -3.78 18.95
N GLY A 175 -7.43 -3.03 19.43
CA GLY A 175 -8.62 -3.62 20.05
C GLY A 175 -9.74 -3.89 19.04
N GLY A 176 -10.53 -4.94 19.27
CA GLY A 176 -11.75 -5.22 18.51
C GLY A 176 -11.67 -6.43 17.58
N LYS A 177 -12.79 -6.71 16.91
CA LYS A 177 -12.93 -7.87 16.02
C LYS A 177 -12.35 -7.58 14.63
N ALA A 178 -11.52 -8.48 14.14
CA ALA A 178 -11.01 -8.53 12.78
C ALA A 178 -12.13 -8.38 11.72
N PRO A 179 -12.03 -7.45 10.74
CA PRO A 179 -13.00 -7.36 9.65
C PRO A 179 -12.93 -8.58 8.71
N SER A 180 -14.05 -8.89 8.06
CA SER A 180 -14.05 -9.92 7.00
C SER A 180 -13.36 -9.41 5.73
N SER A 181 -12.83 -10.32 4.90
CA SER A 181 -12.21 -9.96 3.61
C SER A 181 -13.15 -9.14 2.72
N ALA A 182 -14.45 -9.46 2.72
CA ALA A 182 -15.44 -8.71 1.97
C ALA A 182 -15.66 -7.28 2.51
N ALA A 183 -15.55 -7.08 3.83
CA ALA A 183 -15.65 -5.75 4.43
C ALA A 183 -14.41 -4.90 4.09
N VAL A 184 -13.21 -5.51 4.12
CA VAL A 184 -11.95 -4.88 3.68
C VAL A 184 -12.04 -4.48 2.21
N GLN A 185 -12.41 -5.42 1.33
CA GLN A 185 -12.52 -5.16 -0.11
C GLN A 185 -13.49 -4.01 -0.40
N ARG A 186 -14.66 -3.97 0.24
CA ARG A 186 -15.65 -2.89 0.06
C ARG A 186 -15.18 -1.53 0.57
N LYS A 187 -14.14 -1.47 1.41
CA LYS A 187 -13.52 -0.20 1.81
C LYS A 187 -12.51 0.31 0.79
N LEU A 188 -11.88 -0.59 0.03
CA LEU A 188 -10.92 -0.25 -1.02
C LEU A 188 -11.61 0.03 -2.36
N LEU A 189 -12.41 -0.92 -2.82
CA LEU A 189 -12.95 -0.99 -4.17
C LEU A 189 -14.41 -1.43 -4.18
N ARG A 190 -15.22 -0.81 -5.02
CA ARG A 190 -16.62 -1.21 -5.26
C ARG A 190 -16.93 -1.18 -6.75
N LYS A 191 -17.60 -2.21 -7.26
CA LYS A 191 -18.11 -2.21 -8.62
C LYS A 191 -19.42 -1.42 -8.67
N GLY A 192 -19.54 -0.53 -9.65
CA GLY A 192 -20.69 0.35 -9.80
C GLY A 192 -21.81 -0.20 -10.70
N PRO A 193 -22.79 0.67 -11.04
CA PRO A 193 -22.89 2.07 -10.63
C PRO A 193 -23.18 2.24 -9.12
N LEU A 194 -22.69 3.33 -8.52
CA LEU A 194 -23.01 3.74 -7.15
C LEU A 194 -23.76 5.07 -7.17
N THR A 195 -24.77 5.20 -6.31
CA THR A 195 -25.49 6.44 -6.06
C THR A 195 -24.66 7.41 -5.21
N GLU A 196 -24.99 8.70 -5.25
CA GLU A 196 -24.34 9.72 -4.41
C GLU A 196 -24.45 9.39 -2.92
N ARG A 197 -25.61 8.88 -2.47
CA ARG A 197 -25.82 8.46 -1.07
C ARG A 197 -24.90 7.30 -0.67
N GLU A 198 -24.68 6.34 -1.56
CA GLU A 198 -23.76 5.22 -1.30
C GLU A 198 -22.31 5.70 -1.23
N ILE A 199 -21.92 6.65 -2.09
CA ILE A 199 -20.59 7.27 -2.08
C ILE A 199 -20.39 8.08 -0.80
N GLU A 200 -21.36 8.91 -0.42
CA GLU A 200 -21.31 9.73 0.80
C GLU A 200 -21.23 8.84 2.06
N SER A 201 -22.03 7.78 2.14
CA SER A 201 -21.96 6.79 3.21
C SER A 201 -20.59 6.12 3.27
N TRP A 202 -20.01 5.77 2.12
CA TRP A 202 -18.67 5.20 2.07
C TRP A 202 -17.62 6.18 2.57
N LEU A 203 -17.59 7.42 2.07
CA LEU A 203 -16.66 8.46 2.51
C LEU A 203 -16.68 8.67 4.03
N LYS A 204 -17.89 8.73 4.62
CA LYS A 204 -18.11 8.86 6.08
C LYS A 204 -17.65 7.66 6.89
N SER A 205 -17.59 6.47 6.28
CA SER A 205 -17.18 5.22 6.95
C SER A 205 -15.67 5.02 7.00
N LEU A 206 -14.90 5.81 6.25
CA LEU A 206 -13.44 5.69 6.14
C LEU A 206 -12.74 6.53 7.21
N GLN A 207 -11.52 6.13 7.57
CA GLN A 207 -10.73 6.79 8.60
C GLN A 207 -9.30 7.04 8.10
N SER A 208 -8.82 8.26 8.24
CA SER A 208 -7.42 8.65 8.01
C SER A 208 -6.53 8.33 9.21
N VAL A 209 -5.22 8.27 8.97
CA VAL A 209 -4.25 8.63 10.01
C VAL A 209 -4.20 10.15 10.06
N ASP A 210 -4.64 10.75 11.17
CA ASP A 210 -4.94 12.18 11.32
C ASP A 210 -4.48 12.74 12.68
N TYR A 211 -3.42 12.14 13.24
CA TYR A 211 -2.99 12.43 14.60
C TYR A 211 -2.48 13.86 14.82
N ALA A 212 -1.92 14.49 13.78
CA ALA A 212 -1.38 15.84 13.84
C ALA A 212 -2.50 16.86 13.61
N THR A 213 -3.22 16.77 12.48
CA THR A 213 -4.20 17.81 12.13
C THR A 213 -5.57 17.61 12.75
N ARG A 214 -5.92 16.39 13.15
CA ARG A 214 -7.28 15.99 13.56
C ARG A 214 -8.34 16.19 12.46
N ILE A 215 -7.91 16.24 11.21
CA ILE A 215 -8.77 16.38 10.04
C ILE A 215 -8.67 15.10 9.20
N SER A 216 -9.71 14.27 9.30
CA SER A 216 -9.85 13.09 8.44
C SER A 216 -10.26 13.51 7.04
N GLN A 217 -9.62 12.94 6.02
CA GLN A 217 -9.90 13.21 4.60
C GLN A 217 -9.98 11.90 3.82
N SER A 218 -11.01 11.77 3.00
CA SER A 218 -11.25 10.63 2.13
C SER A 218 -11.69 11.09 0.75
N VAL A 219 -11.34 10.30 -0.27
CA VAL A 219 -11.71 10.52 -1.67
C VAL A 219 -12.23 9.20 -2.24
N VAL A 220 -13.22 9.28 -3.13
CA VAL A 220 -13.67 8.16 -3.96
C VAL A 220 -13.54 8.58 -5.43
N LEU A 221 -12.80 7.80 -6.21
CA LEU A 221 -12.61 7.98 -7.65
C LEU A 221 -13.48 6.99 -8.41
N LYS A 222 -14.16 7.45 -9.45
CA LYS A 222 -14.83 6.58 -10.43
C LYS A 222 -13.84 6.28 -11.56
N LEU A 223 -13.66 5.00 -11.88
CA LEU A 223 -12.71 4.50 -12.87
C LEU A 223 -13.39 4.16 -14.20
N ASP A 224 -12.63 4.08 -15.29
CA ASP A 224 -13.18 3.79 -16.63
C ASP A 224 -13.75 2.37 -16.73
N ASN A 225 -13.22 1.46 -15.92
CA ASN A 225 -13.54 0.04 -15.87
C ASN A 225 -14.80 -0.29 -15.04
N GLY A 226 -15.52 0.75 -14.58
CA GLY A 226 -16.76 0.61 -13.81
C GLY A 226 -16.56 0.36 -12.31
N TYR A 227 -15.31 0.32 -11.83
CA TYR A 227 -15.01 0.33 -10.41
C TYR A 227 -14.93 1.75 -9.84
N TYR A 228 -15.06 1.82 -8.52
CA TYR A 228 -14.79 2.99 -7.72
C TYR A 228 -13.68 2.62 -6.73
N ALA A 229 -12.70 3.50 -6.55
CA ALA A 229 -11.59 3.32 -5.63
C ALA A 229 -11.59 4.41 -4.56
N ALA A 230 -11.47 4.01 -3.30
CA ALA A 230 -11.35 4.95 -2.20
C ALA A 230 -9.90 5.07 -1.73
N GLY A 231 -9.58 6.24 -1.16
CA GLY A 231 -8.32 6.48 -0.47
C GLY A 231 -8.56 7.43 0.71
N THR A 232 -7.77 7.26 1.77
CA THR A 232 -7.74 8.19 2.90
C THR A 232 -6.36 8.80 3.09
N ARG A 233 -6.32 9.99 3.69
CA ARG A 233 -5.06 10.63 4.08
C ARG A 233 -4.29 9.77 5.08
N VAL A 234 -2.98 9.71 4.89
CA VAL A 234 -2.02 9.09 5.82
C VAL A 234 -1.05 10.16 6.30
N GLU A 235 -1.28 10.66 7.52
CA GLU A 235 -0.33 11.53 8.20
C GLU A 235 0.85 10.75 8.78
N GLU A 236 2.00 11.38 8.74
CA GLU A 236 3.24 10.87 9.31
C GLU A 236 3.91 11.98 10.15
N ALA A 237 4.68 11.60 11.18
CA ALA A 237 5.24 12.53 12.16
C ALA A 237 6.24 13.56 11.59
N ALA A 238 6.96 13.23 10.53
CA ALA A 238 7.83 14.12 9.76
C ALA A 238 7.10 14.91 8.65
N PHE A 239 5.75 14.87 8.62
CA PHE A 239 4.88 15.72 7.79
C PHE A 239 5.04 15.52 6.28
N VAL A 240 5.61 14.39 5.85
CA VAL A 240 5.66 14.00 4.43
C VAL A 240 4.51 13.04 4.14
N ASP A 241 3.30 13.57 4.19
CA ASP A 241 2.04 12.80 4.16
C ASP A 241 1.70 12.21 2.78
N ILE A 242 0.85 11.19 2.78
CA ILE A 242 0.13 10.72 1.59
C ILE A 242 -1.26 11.34 1.61
N ASN A 243 -1.61 12.14 0.61
CA ASN A 243 -2.95 12.72 0.55
C ASN A 243 -4.00 11.69 0.05
N ALA A 244 -5.29 11.95 0.32
CA ALA A 244 -6.37 11.00 0.01
C ALA A 244 -6.51 10.68 -1.49
N ALA A 245 -6.19 11.63 -2.38
CA ALA A 245 -6.24 11.41 -3.82
C ALA A 245 -5.06 10.53 -4.29
N GLN A 246 -3.84 10.78 -3.78
CA GLN A 246 -2.67 9.91 -4.01
C GLN A 246 -2.97 8.48 -3.54
N ALA A 247 -3.54 8.34 -2.34
CA ALA A 247 -3.94 7.04 -1.79
C ALA A 247 -4.93 6.31 -2.71
N ALA A 248 -5.98 7.00 -3.18
CA ALA A 248 -6.98 6.40 -4.05
C ALA A 248 -6.39 5.97 -5.42
N VAL A 249 -5.53 6.80 -6.01
CA VAL A 249 -4.82 6.48 -7.26
C VAL A 249 -3.86 5.31 -7.06
N ALA A 250 -3.11 5.27 -5.97
CA ALA A 250 -2.17 4.19 -5.68
C ALA A 250 -2.89 2.85 -5.48
N ILE A 251 -4.01 2.85 -4.75
CA ILE A 251 -4.87 1.66 -4.56
C ILE A 251 -5.43 1.17 -5.91
N ALA A 252 -5.97 2.08 -6.73
CA ALA A 252 -6.49 1.73 -8.05
C ALA A 252 -5.39 1.18 -8.98
N THR A 253 -4.21 1.80 -8.95
CA THR A 253 -3.08 1.39 -9.79
C THR A 253 -2.53 0.04 -9.35
N ALA A 254 -2.43 -0.24 -8.05
CA ALA A 254 -2.04 -1.56 -7.56
C ALA A 254 -3.06 -2.64 -7.97
N ALA A 255 -4.35 -2.33 -7.95
CA ALA A 255 -5.42 -3.27 -8.24
C ALA A 255 -5.55 -3.61 -9.73
N PHE A 256 -5.40 -2.62 -10.60
CA PHE A 256 -5.73 -2.76 -12.01
C PHE A 256 -4.55 -2.49 -12.95
N GLY A 257 -3.54 -1.72 -12.51
CA GLY A 257 -2.41 -1.28 -13.32
C GLY A 257 -2.68 -0.01 -14.13
N ALA A 258 -1.69 0.86 -14.27
CA ALA A 258 -1.87 2.24 -14.74
C ALA A 258 -2.49 2.41 -16.14
N ARG A 259 -2.37 1.42 -17.03
CA ARG A 259 -2.92 1.48 -18.41
C ARG A 259 -4.31 0.86 -18.54
N LYS A 260 -4.84 0.33 -17.44
CA LYS A 260 -6.04 -0.52 -17.40
C LYS A 260 -7.18 0.11 -16.57
N VAL A 261 -7.01 1.33 -16.06
CA VAL A 261 -7.95 2.08 -15.20
C VAL A 261 -8.31 3.44 -15.75
#